data_AF-A0A1G8L0J3-F1
#
_entry.id   AF-A0A1G8L0J3-F1
#
_cell.length_a   1.000
_cell.length_b   1.000
_cell.length_c   1.000
_cell.angle_alpha   90.00
_cell.angle_beta   90.00
_cell.angle_gamma   90.00
#
_symmetry.space_group_name_H-M   'P 1'
#
loop_
_entity.id
_entity.type
_entity.pdbx_description
1 polymer ?
#
loop_
_entity_poly.entity_id
_entity_poly.type
_entity_poly.pdbx_seq_one_letter_code
_entity_poly.pdbx_strand_id
1 'polypeptide(L)' 'MDDWESEDINHINPRIIHAEHSGYIQNIDINGIVKQTQKDDCIVRINANINDYIEKGEHFFQSGN' A
#
# COMPACT_ATOMS: atom_id res chain seq x y z
N MET A 1 4.12 -35.65 15.66
CA MET A 1 4.32 -34.27 16.15
C MET A 1 4.34 -33.46 14.89
N ASP A 2 3.24 -32.76 14.63
CA ASP A 2 3.02 -32.01 13.39
C ASP A 2 4.18 -31.05 13.16
N ASP A 3 4.59 -30.94 11.90
CA ASP A 3 5.63 -30.06 11.40
C ASP A 3 5.03 -28.64 11.35
N TRP A 4 5.04 -27.95 12.49
CA TRP A 4 4.51 -26.58 12.65
C TRP A 4 5.58 -25.50 12.42
N GLU A 5 6.78 -25.91 11.99
CA GLU A 5 7.86 -24.99 11.65
C GLU A 5 7.98 -24.92 10.13
N SER A 6 8.03 -23.69 9.60
CA SER A 6 8.27 -23.36 8.20
C SER A 6 7.05 -23.37 7.27
N GLU A 7 5.97 -22.69 7.66
CA GLU A 7 5.36 -21.83 6.63
C GLU A 7 6.40 -20.74 6.32
N ASP A 8 7.08 -20.89 5.18
CA ASP A 8 7.93 -19.84 4.61
C ASP A 8 7.14 -18.53 4.69
N ILE A 9 7.59 -17.60 5.54
CA ILE A 9 7.13 -16.21 5.49
C ILE A 9 7.63 -15.72 4.14
N ASN A 10 6.79 -15.85 3.12
CA ASN A 10 7.06 -15.35 1.80
C ASN A 10 7.40 -13.87 1.99
N HIS A 11 8.67 -13.52 1.76
CA HIS A 11 9.14 -12.15 1.83
C HIS A 11 8.59 -11.44 0.58
N ILE A 12 7.31 -11.08 0.63
CA ILE A 12 6.63 -10.44 -0.49
C ILE A 12 7.07 -8.99 -0.46
N ASN A 13 7.91 -8.61 -1.43
CA ASN A 13 8.33 -7.23 -1.58
C ASN A 13 7.10 -6.37 -1.85
N PRO A 14 6.77 -5.40 -0.98
CA PRO A 14 5.61 -4.57 -1.18
C PRO A 14 5.78 -3.75 -2.45
N ARG A 15 4.73 -3.66 -3.26
CA ARG A 15 4.69 -2.75 -4.40
C ARG A 15 4.55 -1.33 -3.86
N ILE A 16 5.53 -0.49 -4.18
CA ILE A 16 5.57 0.93 -3.79
C ILE A 16 5.01 1.78 -4.93
N ILE A 17 4.10 2.68 -4.61
CA ILE A 17 3.57 3.68 -5.54
C ILE A 17 4.14 5.05 -5.16
N HIS A 18 4.63 5.76 -6.17
CA HIS A 18 5.24 7.08 -6.05
C HIS A 18 4.32 8.15 -6.65
N ALA A 19 4.45 9.38 -6.15
CA ALA A 19 3.68 10.50 -6.69
C ALA A 19 4.18 10.90 -8.08
N GLU A 20 3.27 10.95 -9.06
CA GLU A 20 3.60 11.41 -10.42
C GLU A 20 3.86 12.93 -10.48
N HIS A 21 3.23 13.68 -9.56
CA HIS A 21 3.30 15.14 -9.48
C HIS A 21 3.40 15.62 -8.03
N SER A 22 4.06 16.75 -7.83
CA SER A 22 4.05 17.45 -6.54
C SER A 22 2.73 18.20 -6.35
N GLY A 23 2.23 18.26 -5.12
CA GLY A 23 1.02 19.02 -4.79
C GLY A 23 0.36 18.59 -3.49
N TYR A 24 -0.81 19.17 -3.21
CA TYR A 24 -1.61 18.80 -2.04
C TYR A 24 -2.61 17.70 -2.38
N ILE A 25 -2.73 16.71 -1.50
CA ILE A 25 -3.70 15.63 -1.64
C ILE A 25 -5.11 16.18 -1.35
N GLN A 26 -5.97 16.20 -2.37
CA GLN A 26 -7.34 16.69 -2.23
C GLN A 26 -8.33 15.58 -1.85
N ASN A 27 -8.05 14.34 -2.22
CA ASN A 27 -8.94 13.20 -2.02
C ASN A 27 -8.15 11.89 -2.00
N ILE A 28 -8.61 10.92 -1.20
CA ILE A 28 -8.13 9.53 -1.19
C ILE A 28 -9.36 8.63 -1.34
N ASP A 29 -9.46 7.87 -2.43
CA ASP A 29 -10.57 6.92 -2.65
C ASP A 29 -10.39 5.64 -1.83
N ILE A 30 -10.74 5.72 -0.54
CA ILE A 30 -10.66 4.59 0.38
C ILE A 30 -11.53 3.41 -0.09
N ASN A 31 -12.71 3.66 -0.66
CA ASN A 31 -13.61 2.60 -1.09
C ASN A 31 -13.05 1.83 -2.29
N GLY A 32 -12.47 2.53 -3.26
CA GLY A 32 -11.75 1.92 -4.38
C GLY A 32 -10.57 1.08 -3.91
N ILE A 33 -9.78 1.63 -2.97
CA ILE A 33 -8.63 0.93 -2.38
C ILE A 33 -9.07 -0.35 -1.67
N VAL A 34 -10.09 -0.31 -0.81
CA VAL A 34 -10.60 -1.51 -0.11
C VAL A 34 -11.09 -2.57 -1.10
N LYS A 35 -11.85 -2.18 -2.13
CA LYS A 35 -12.33 -3.11 -3.16
C LYS A 35 -11.19 -3.77 -3.93
N GLN A 36 -10.13 -3.01 -4.23
CA GLN A 36 -8.97 -3.55 -4.94
C GLN A 36 -8.17 -4.49 -4.04
N THR A 37 -7.93 -4.09 -2.79
CA THR A 37 -7.20 -4.85 -1.77
C THR A 37 -7.84 -6.22 -1.50
N GLN A 38 -9.17 -6.29 -1.46
CA GLN A 38 -9.92 -7.55 -1.33
C GLN A 38 -9.76 -8.49 -2.53
N LYS A 39 -9.60 -7.94 -3.74
CA LYS A 39 -9.39 -8.76 -4.95
C LYS A 39 -7.98 -9.28 -5.06
N ASP A 40 -7.02 -8.46 -4.63
CA ASP A 40 -5.60 -8.76 -4.69
C ASP A 40 -5.14 -9.57 -3.47
N ASP A 41 -6.05 -9.84 -2.51
CA ASP A 41 -5.81 -10.54 -1.25
C ASP A 41 -4.59 -9.99 -0.50
N CYS A 42 -4.51 -8.65 -0.39
CA CYS A 42 -3.33 -7.97 0.13
C CYS A 42 -3.61 -7.04 1.31
N ILE A 43 -2.54 -6.51 1.90
CA ILE A 43 -2.58 -5.42 2.87
C ILE A 43 -2.00 -4.18 2.22
N VAL A 44 -2.69 -3.05 2.40
CA VAL A 44 -2.24 -1.75 1.92
C VAL A 44 -1.89 -0.83 3.07
N ARG A 45 -0.82 -0.06 2.90
CA ARG A 45 -0.40 1.01 3.81
C ARG A 45 -0.38 2.33 3.07
N ILE A 46 -1.14 3.29 3.59
CA ILE A 46 -1.20 4.66 3.09
C ILE A 46 -0.45 5.53 4.11
N ASN A 47 0.65 6.15 3.69
CA ASN A 47 1.47 7.04 4.53
C ASN A 47 1.24 8.51 4.12
N ALA A 48 -0.02 8.89 3.92
CA ALA A 48 -0.41 10.25 3.57
C ALA A 48 -1.86 10.53 3.96
N ASN A 49 -2.17 11.78 4.25
CA ASN A 49 -3.50 12.27 4.60
C ASN A 49 -3.99 13.31 3.59
N ILE A 50 -5.29 13.62 3.66
CA ILE A 50 -5.85 14.76 2.93
C ILE A 50 -5.19 16.05 3.43
N ASN A 51 -4.86 16.94 2.50
CA ASN A 51 -4.11 18.19 2.68
C ASN A 51 -2.61 18.03 2.97
N ASP A 52 -2.07 16.82 3.02
CA ASP A 52 -0.62 16.65 3.02
C ASP A 52 -0.06 17.11 1.66
N TYR A 53 1.08 17.80 1.70
CA TYR A 53 1.86 18.12 0.50
C TYR A 53 2.79 16.94 0.20
N ILE A 54 2.79 16.49 -1.05
CA ILE A 54 3.66 15.41 -1.53
C ILE A 54 4.56 15.92 -2.65
N GLU A 55 5.81 15.46 -2.69
CA GLU A 55 6.72 15.73 -3.80
C GLU A 55 6.64 14.66 -4.89
N LYS A 56 6.85 15.06 -6.14
CA LYS A 56 7.00 14.11 -7.24
C LYS A 56 8.11 13.10 -6.92
N GLY A 57 7.79 11.82 -7.06
CA GLY A 57 8.69 10.71 -6.77
C GLY A 57 8.68 10.27 -5.30
N GLU A 58 7.98 10.96 -4.42
CA GLU A 58 7.80 10.55 -3.02
C GLU A 58 6.89 9.32 -2.94
N HIS A 59 7.21 8.38 -2.04
CA HIS A 59 6.35 7.24 -1.78
C HIS A 59 5.23 7.63 -0.83
N PHE A 60 4.00 7.17 -1.09
CA PHE A 60 2.88 7.45 -0.19
C PHE A 60 1.92 6.28 -0.03
N PHE A 61 2.09 5.23 -0.84
CA PHE A 61 1.24 4.06 -0.86
C PHE A 61 2.08 2.80 -1.09
N GLN A 62 1.79 1.74 -0.35
CA GLN A 62 2.45 0.44 -0.44
C GLN A 62 1.40 -0.68 -0.35
N SER A 63 1.57 -1.76 -1.12
CA SER A 63 0.71 -2.96 -1.05
C SER A 63 1.54 -4.25 -1.03
N GLY A 64 1.26 -5.18 -0.13
CA GLY A 64 1.88 -6.50 -0.06
C GLY A 64 1.11 -7.46 0.85
N ASN A 65 1.41 -8.76 0.80
CA ASN A 65 0.80 -9.78 1.67
C ASN A 65 1.78 -10.21 2.74
#